data_AF-L0PDH3-F1
#
_entry.id   AF-L0PDH3-F1
#
_cell.length_a   1.000
_cell.length_b   1.000
_cell.length_c   1.000
_cell.angle_alpha   90.00
_cell.angle_beta   90.00
_cell.angle_gamma   90.00
#
_symmetry.space_group_name_H-M   'P 1'
#
loop_
_entity.id
_entity.type
_entity.pdbx_description
1 polymer ?
#
loop_
_entity_poly.entity_id
_entity_poly.type
_entity_poly.pdbx_seq_one_letter_code
_entity_poly.pdbx_strand_id
1 'polypeptide(L)'
;MPMVSGHMSLSASKESTMNILRRFLSSRYSHETKMLDLSSVHSDPALVEAGMFSSTATSLKMFPALMKIAEREFPNVISVNLSSNKISSLFNISILAQIYPNLKNLNLADNLLKHYKDLDVWSHKNKFPNLQELILIGNGVRENEVKKGNEVNYRSEITRRFPNLKLLDMVPVTQAIEFDIKDSAIDNSGKVALLERICSSFFDSDLTRNTVMSFLEKYVFISFKTICNFLDISLYMIMIDQILFQ
;
A
#
# COMPACT_ATOMS: atom_id res chain seq x y z
N MET A 1 37.33 71.29 1.94
CA MET A 1 36.10 70.62 1.44
C MET A 1 36.52 69.28 0.86
N PRO A 2 36.13 68.13 1.43
CA PRO A 2 36.51 66.83 0.87
C PRO A 2 35.46 66.37 -0.15
N MET A 3 35.94 65.86 -1.28
CA MET A 3 35.17 65.13 -2.28
C MET A 3 35.00 63.69 -1.79
N VAL A 4 33.75 63.30 -1.52
CA VAL A 4 33.36 61.90 -1.28
C VAL A 4 33.22 61.24 -2.65
N SER A 5 34.15 60.38 -3.04
CA SER A 5 33.98 59.50 -4.19
C SER A 5 33.42 58.17 -3.70
N GLY A 6 32.23 57.84 -4.22
CA GLY A 6 31.38 56.77 -3.74
C GLY A 6 32.01 55.39 -3.92
N HIS A 7 32.03 54.62 -2.83
CA HIS A 7 32.09 53.17 -2.91
C HIS A 7 30.85 52.67 -3.69
N MET A 8 31.08 52.16 -4.90
CA MET A 8 30.14 51.26 -5.56
C MET A 8 29.98 50.02 -4.67
N SER A 9 28.88 50.00 -3.92
CA SER A 9 28.36 48.80 -3.28
C SER A 9 27.85 47.86 -4.37
N LEU A 10 28.69 46.93 -4.84
CA LEU A 10 28.19 45.69 -5.44
C LEU A 10 27.51 44.88 -4.32
N SER A 11 26.21 45.09 -4.14
CA SER A 11 25.39 44.14 -3.41
C SER A 11 25.23 42.90 -4.29
N ALA A 12 26.11 41.93 -4.11
CA ALA A 12 25.86 40.55 -4.51
C ALA A 12 24.59 40.10 -3.75
N SER A 13 23.44 40.26 -4.39
CA SER A 13 22.15 39.82 -3.88
C SER A 13 22.24 38.30 -3.68
N LYS A 14 22.23 37.84 -2.42
CA LYS A 14 22.03 36.43 -2.10
C LYS A 14 20.76 35.99 -2.80
N GLU A 15 20.88 35.08 -3.76
CA GLU A 15 19.71 34.49 -4.41
C GLU A 15 18.79 33.92 -3.33
N SER A 16 17.52 34.32 -3.35
CA SER A 16 16.55 33.86 -2.35
C SER A 16 16.47 32.34 -2.40
N THR A 17 16.46 31.68 -1.24
CA THR A 17 16.25 30.23 -1.09
C THR A 17 15.12 29.70 -1.98
N MET A 18 14.03 30.47 -2.12
CA MET A 18 12.91 30.09 -2.97
C MET A 18 13.28 29.99 -4.46
N ASN A 19 14.12 30.89 -4.96
CA ASN A 19 14.56 30.87 -6.36
C ASN A 19 15.49 29.68 -6.63
N ILE A 20 16.36 29.35 -5.67
CA ILE A 20 17.23 28.17 -5.75
C ILE A 20 16.40 26.88 -5.82
N LEU A 21 15.40 26.74 -4.93
CA LEU A 21 14.50 25.58 -4.93
C LEU A 21 13.67 25.50 -6.22
N ARG A 22 13.17 26.63 -6.73
CA ARG A 22 12.43 26.69 -8.00
C ARG A 22 13.31 26.24 -9.16
N ARG A 23 14.56 26.73 -9.24
CA ARG A 23 15.50 26.35 -10.30
C ARG A 23 15.82 24.86 -10.25
N PHE A 24 16.06 24.34 -9.04
CA PHE A 24 16.28 22.90 -8.81
C PHE A 24 15.08 22.06 -9.29
N LEU A 25 13.85 22.43 -8.93
CA LEU A 25 12.67 21.69 -9.40
C LEU A 25 12.51 21.75 -10.92
N SER A 26 12.74 22.93 -11.50
CA SER A 26 12.59 23.14 -12.95
C SER A 26 13.59 22.31 -13.75
N SER A 27 14.83 22.15 -13.27
CA SER A 27 15.83 21.31 -13.95
C SER A 27 15.56 19.81 -13.81
N ARG A 28 14.70 19.42 -12.86
CA ARG A 28 14.39 18.02 -12.54
C ARG A 28 13.01 17.57 -12.99
N TYR A 29 12.21 18.49 -13.53
CA TYR A 29 10.88 18.17 -14.02
C TYR A 29 10.92 17.88 -15.53
N SER A 30 10.40 16.71 -15.91
CA SER A 30 10.16 16.35 -17.30
C SER A 30 8.71 16.64 -17.68
N HIS A 31 8.50 17.54 -18.63
CA HIS A 31 7.17 17.90 -19.13
C HIS A 31 6.50 16.77 -19.91
N GLU A 32 7.29 15.98 -20.65
CA GLU A 32 6.79 14.88 -21.49
C GLU A 32 6.21 13.77 -20.62
N THR A 33 6.98 13.30 -19.63
CA THR A 33 6.57 12.20 -18.75
C THR A 33 5.83 12.68 -17.50
N LYS A 34 5.69 13.99 -17.31
CA LYS A 34 5.15 14.63 -16.10
C LYS A 34 5.78 14.07 -14.82
N MET A 35 7.09 13.84 -14.90
CA MET A 35 7.89 13.23 -13.85
C MET A 35 8.72 14.28 -13.14
N LEU A 36 8.68 14.28 -11.81
CA LEU A 36 9.55 15.10 -10.97
C LEU A 36 10.65 14.22 -10.36
N ASP A 37 11.89 14.47 -10.74
CA ASP A 37 13.05 13.73 -10.24
C ASP A 37 13.67 14.38 -9.00
N LEU A 38 13.36 13.85 -7.83
CA LEU A 38 13.92 14.28 -6.56
C LEU A 38 14.90 13.23 -6.02
N SER A 39 15.59 12.49 -6.87
CA SER A 39 16.62 11.56 -6.42
C SER A 39 17.85 12.28 -5.85
N SER A 40 18.49 11.68 -4.85
CA SER A 40 19.77 12.14 -4.29
C SER A 40 19.85 13.65 -3.99
N VAL A 41 18.78 14.27 -3.47
CA VAL A 41 18.67 15.73 -3.30
C VAL A 41 19.81 16.29 -2.44
N HIS A 42 20.26 15.52 -1.47
CA HIS A 42 21.37 15.87 -0.57
C HIS A 42 22.73 16.03 -1.27
N SER A 43 22.87 15.53 -2.49
CA SER A 43 24.09 15.65 -3.31
C SER A 43 24.05 16.80 -4.31
N ASP A 44 22.91 17.49 -4.45
CA ASP A 44 22.78 18.58 -5.41
C ASP A 44 23.64 19.79 -5.00
N PRO A 45 24.61 20.21 -5.84
CA PRO A 45 25.54 21.27 -5.47
C PRO A 45 24.86 22.59 -5.10
N ALA A 46 23.78 22.96 -5.80
CA ALA A 46 23.09 24.22 -5.57
C ALA A 46 22.39 24.23 -4.20
N LEU A 47 21.84 23.09 -3.78
CA LEU A 47 21.18 22.96 -2.48
C LEU A 47 22.18 22.86 -1.33
N VAL A 48 23.32 22.20 -1.56
CA VAL A 48 24.42 22.11 -0.60
C VAL A 48 25.05 23.48 -0.36
N GLU A 49 25.38 24.22 -1.42
CA GLU A 49 25.94 25.58 -1.34
C GLU A 49 24.97 26.55 -0.67
N ALA A 50 23.66 26.40 -0.91
CA ALA A 50 22.62 27.16 -0.24
C ALA A 50 22.44 26.78 1.26
N GLY A 51 23.13 25.76 1.75
CA GLY A 51 23.06 25.32 3.14
C GLY A 51 21.75 24.62 3.51
N MET A 52 21.01 24.06 2.54
CA MET A 52 19.72 23.38 2.80
C MET A 52 19.85 22.15 3.72
N PHE A 53 21.06 21.57 3.78
CA PHE A 53 21.40 20.39 4.59
C PHE A 53 22.37 20.70 5.73
N SER A 54 22.55 21.99 6.06
CA SER A 54 23.47 22.44 7.11
C SER A 54 23.07 21.99 8.52
N SER A 55 21.78 21.71 8.75
CA SER A 55 21.27 21.19 10.01
C SER A 55 20.05 20.29 9.80
N THR A 56 19.73 19.47 10.81
CA THR A 56 18.52 18.64 10.83
C THR A 56 17.25 19.50 10.74
N ALA A 57 17.20 20.63 11.45
CA ALA A 57 16.04 21.51 11.45
C ALA A 57 15.80 22.16 10.08
N THR A 58 16.88 22.56 9.38
CA THR A 58 16.80 23.10 8.01
C THR A 58 16.31 22.03 7.04
N SER A 59 16.87 20.82 7.13
CA SER A 59 16.52 19.69 6.26
C SER A 59 15.05 19.30 6.38
N LEU A 60 14.50 19.30 7.60
CA LEU A 60 13.08 19.00 7.84
C LEU A 60 12.12 20.06 7.27
N LYS A 61 12.55 21.33 7.21
CA LYS A 61 11.76 22.42 6.63
C LYS A 61 11.90 22.52 5.11
N MET A 62 12.99 21.98 4.56
CA MET A 62 13.29 22.03 3.13
C MET A 62 12.23 21.28 2.32
N PHE A 63 11.90 20.03 2.69
CA PHE A 63 10.96 19.24 1.88
C PHE A 63 9.55 19.86 1.81
N PRO A 64 8.93 20.32 2.91
CA PRO A 64 7.66 21.06 2.83
C PRO A 64 7.75 22.34 1.99
N ALA A 65 8.85 23.09 2.06
CA ALA A 65 9.03 24.29 1.25
C ALA A 65 9.15 23.94 -0.25
N LEU A 66 9.92 22.90 -0.57
CA LEU A 66 10.07 22.36 -1.92
C LEU A 66 8.71 21.93 -2.49
N MET A 67 7.91 21.19 -1.71
CA MET A 67 6.60 20.71 -2.12
C MET A 67 5.60 21.84 -2.38
N LYS A 68 5.63 22.93 -1.59
CA LYS A 68 4.79 24.11 -1.83
C LYS A 68 5.12 24.83 -3.14
N ILE A 69 6.41 24.90 -3.50
CA ILE A 69 6.82 25.47 -4.79
C ILE A 69 6.38 24.52 -5.91
N ALA A 70 6.58 23.22 -5.72
CA ALA A 70 6.21 22.20 -6.70
C ALA A 70 4.69 22.19 -6.99
N GLU A 71 3.85 22.34 -5.97
CA GLU A 71 2.40 22.46 -6.11
C GLU A 71 1.99 23.60 -7.06
N ARG A 72 2.64 24.76 -6.91
CA ARG A 72 2.33 25.96 -7.70
C ARG A 72 2.83 25.86 -9.14
N GLU A 73 4.08 25.42 -9.33
CA GLU A 73 4.76 25.48 -10.62
C GLU A 73 4.49 24.21 -11.46
N PHE A 74 4.28 23.06 -10.80
CA PHE A 74 4.12 21.74 -11.42
C PHE A 74 2.90 21.00 -10.84
N PRO A 75 1.66 21.48 -11.06
CA PRO A 75 0.46 20.90 -10.46
C PRO A 75 0.09 19.51 -11.01
N ASN A 76 0.59 19.16 -12.20
CA ASN A 76 0.16 17.97 -12.95
C ASN A 76 1.16 16.81 -12.91
N VAL A 77 1.96 16.69 -11.84
CA VAL A 77 2.94 15.60 -11.67
C VAL A 77 2.20 14.26 -11.53
N ILE A 78 2.61 13.26 -12.32
CA ILE A 78 2.07 11.89 -12.27
C ILE A 78 3.08 10.87 -11.76
N SER A 79 4.37 11.20 -11.85
CA SER A 79 5.49 10.33 -11.47
C SER A 79 6.46 11.09 -10.58
N VAL A 80 6.88 10.51 -9.46
CA VAL A 80 7.87 11.12 -8.56
C VAL A 80 8.98 10.12 -8.29
N ASN A 81 10.23 10.56 -8.46
CA ASN A 81 11.40 9.80 -8.05
C ASN A 81 11.97 10.38 -6.76
N LEU A 82 12.07 9.56 -5.71
CA LEU A 82 12.64 9.89 -4.41
C LEU A 82 13.76 8.93 -4.02
N SER A 83 14.38 8.27 -5.00
CA SER A 83 15.44 7.31 -4.74
C SER A 83 16.67 7.94 -4.08
N SER A 84 17.43 7.13 -3.33
CA SER A 84 18.74 7.53 -2.79
C SER A 84 18.71 8.77 -1.87
N ASN A 85 17.63 8.99 -1.12
CA ASN A 85 17.48 10.15 -0.23
C ASN A 85 17.68 9.85 1.26
N LYS A 86 18.10 8.62 1.60
CA LYS A 86 18.30 8.18 2.99
C LYS A 86 17.02 8.33 3.84
N ILE A 87 15.84 8.20 3.22
CA ILE A 87 14.55 8.33 3.91
C ILE A 87 14.36 7.10 4.80
N SER A 88 14.32 7.31 6.11
CA SER A 88 14.06 6.26 7.10
C SER A 88 12.59 6.19 7.55
N SER A 89 11.81 7.23 7.28
CA SER A 89 10.37 7.30 7.58
C SER A 89 9.66 8.24 6.62
N LEU A 90 8.49 7.83 6.14
CA LEU A 90 7.67 8.65 5.25
C LEU A 90 6.97 9.81 5.96
N PHE A 91 6.98 9.86 7.29
CA PHE A 91 6.32 10.91 8.07
C PHE A 91 6.79 12.32 7.65
N ASN A 92 8.10 12.49 7.49
CA ASN A 92 8.73 13.78 7.13
C ASN A 92 8.40 14.25 5.71
N ILE A 93 7.98 13.34 4.84
CA ILE A 93 7.62 13.63 3.45
C ILE A 93 6.14 13.43 3.16
N SER A 94 5.33 13.23 4.22
CA SER A 94 3.91 12.89 4.14
C SER A 94 3.06 13.89 3.34
N ILE A 95 3.50 15.15 3.29
CA ILE A 95 2.87 16.23 2.51
C ILE A 95 2.78 15.90 1.01
N LEU A 96 3.67 15.06 0.47
CA LEU A 96 3.63 14.64 -0.95
C LEU A 96 2.26 14.09 -1.36
N ALA A 97 1.65 13.27 -0.50
CA ALA A 97 0.33 12.67 -0.76
C ALA A 97 -0.82 13.69 -0.72
N GLN A 98 -0.59 14.88 -0.15
CA GLN A 98 -1.56 15.98 -0.15
C GLN A 98 -1.42 16.84 -1.41
N ILE A 99 -0.18 17.08 -1.85
CA ILE A 99 0.11 17.90 -3.03
C ILE A 99 -0.21 17.15 -4.33
N TYR A 100 0.15 15.86 -4.40
CA TYR A 100 -0.06 15.02 -5.58
C TYR A 100 -0.92 13.80 -5.24
N PRO A 101 -2.22 13.99 -4.91
CA PRO A 101 -3.10 12.87 -4.56
C PRO A 101 -3.32 11.90 -5.74
N ASN A 102 -3.16 12.38 -6.97
CA ASN A 102 -3.35 11.61 -8.20
C ASN A 102 -2.06 10.99 -8.76
N LEU A 103 -1.00 10.93 -7.94
CA LEU A 103 0.26 10.30 -8.32
C LEU A 103 0.04 8.83 -8.72
N LYS A 104 0.65 8.42 -9.83
CA LYS A 104 0.56 7.06 -10.37
C LYS A 104 1.83 6.25 -10.15
N ASN A 105 2.99 6.89 -10.24
CA ASN A 105 4.28 6.21 -10.18
C ASN A 105 5.15 6.83 -9.08
N LEU A 106 5.70 5.98 -8.23
CA LEU A 106 6.54 6.41 -7.11
C LEU A 106 7.76 5.52 -6.98
N ASN A 107 8.95 6.14 -7.06
CA ASN A 107 10.21 5.45 -6.82
C ASN A 107 10.77 5.83 -5.44
N LEU A 108 10.90 4.85 -4.55
CA LEU A 108 11.51 4.98 -3.22
C LEU A 108 12.79 4.13 -3.10
N ALA A 109 13.39 3.70 -4.21
CA ALA A 109 14.57 2.83 -4.20
C ALA A 109 15.74 3.41 -3.40
N ASP A 110 16.58 2.54 -2.85
CA ASP A 110 17.82 2.90 -2.16
C ASP A 110 17.63 3.92 -1.02
N ASN A 111 16.54 3.75 -0.25
CA ASN A 111 16.29 4.49 0.97
C ASN A 111 16.51 3.59 2.21
N LEU A 112 16.15 4.09 3.39
CA LEU A 112 16.41 3.44 4.68
C LEU A 112 15.13 2.93 5.34
N LEU A 113 14.09 2.64 4.56
CA LEU A 113 12.82 2.09 5.07
C LEU A 113 13.06 0.64 5.51
N LYS A 114 12.96 0.36 6.80
CA LYS A 114 13.34 -0.95 7.37
C LYS A 114 12.13 -1.83 7.66
N HIS A 115 10.99 -1.22 7.93
CA HIS A 115 9.81 -1.90 8.44
C HIS A 115 8.56 -1.48 7.66
N TYR A 116 7.56 -2.34 7.60
CA TYR A 116 6.27 -2.00 6.98
C TYR A 116 5.60 -0.77 7.60
N LYS A 117 5.77 -0.57 8.91
CA LYS A 117 5.24 0.62 9.61
C LYS A 117 5.78 1.95 9.06
N ASP A 118 6.96 1.93 8.46
CA ASP A 118 7.56 3.12 7.87
C ASP A 118 6.75 3.58 6.64
N LEU A 119 5.93 2.68 6.06
CA LEU A 119 5.02 2.91 4.93
C LEU A 119 3.60 3.32 5.35
N ASP A 120 3.20 3.09 6.60
CA ASP A 120 1.79 3.18 7.02
C ASP A 120 1.18 4.58 6.86
N VAL A 121 2.00 5.62 6.90
CA VAL A 121 1.58 7.02 6.66
C VAL A 121 0.92 7.19 5.29
N TRP A 122 1.31 6.40 4.31
CA TRP A 122 0.77 6.40 2.95
C TRP A 122 -0.13 5.20 2.65
N SER A 123 -0.31 4.26 3.59
CA SER A 123 -1.13 3.07 3.36
C SER A 123 -2.63 3.26 3.60
N HIS A 124 -3.05 4.41 4.12
CA HIS A 124 -4.47 4.68 4.30
C HIS A 124 -5.16 4.83 2.94
N LYS A 125 -6.36 4.27 2.77
CA LYS A 125 -7.13 4.25 1.49
C LYS A 125 -7.26 5.62 0.80
N ASN A 126 -7.14 6.71 1.55
CA ASN A 126 -7.26 8.08 1.04
C ASN A 126 -5.92 8.70 0.61
N LYS A 127 -4.80 7.98 0.71
CA LYS A 127 -3.47 8.43 0.33
C LYS A 127 -3.03 7.66 -0.91
N PHE A 128 -2.73 8.40 -1.96
CA PHE A 128 -2.43 7.88 -3.30
C PHE A 128 -3.43 6.82 -3.81
N PRO A 129 -4.73 7.15 -3.89
CA PRO A 129 -5.74 6.24 -4.43
C PRO A 129 -5.42 5.75 -5.84
N ASN A 130 -4.61 6.49 -6.60
CA ASN A 130 -4.29 6.19 -8.00
C ASN A 130 -2.89 5.59 -8.21
N LEU A 131 -2.19 5.20 -7.13
CA LEU A 131 -0.85 4.64 -7.25
C LEU A 131 -0.87 3.28 -7.95
N GLN A 132 -0.17 3.18 -9.06
CA GLN A 132 -0.09 1.99 -9.92
C GLN A 132 1.30 1.36 -9.91
N GLU A 133 2.35 2.17 -9.74
CA GLU A 133 3.73 1.68 -9.75
C GLU A 133 4.48 2.15 -8.50
N LEU A 134 5.11 1.19 -7.82
CA LEU A 134 5.92 1.44 -6.64
C LEU A 134 7.25 0.67 -6.72
N ILE A 135 8.35 1.34 -6.42
CA ILE A 135 9.68 0.74 -6.35
C ILE A 135 10.24 0.92 -4.94
N LEU A 136 10.61 -0.19 -4.30
CA LEU A 136 11.18 -0.26 -2.96
C LEU A 136 12.51 -1.02 -2.93
N ILE A 137 13.06 -1.40 -4.08
CA ILE A 137 14.38 -2.03 -4.25
C ILE A 137 15.45 -1.29 -3.42
N GLY A 138 16.31 -2.04 -2.72
CA GLY A 138 17.37 -1.44 -1.91
C GLY A 138 16.94 -0.95 -0.52
N ASN A 139 15.65 -1.05 -0.18
CA ASN A 139 15.17 -0.78 1.18
C ASN A 139 15.16 -2.03 2.05
N GLY A 140 15.45 -1.88 3.35
CA GLY A 140 15.43 -2.98 4.31
C GLY A 140 14.08 -3.71 4.37
N VAL A 141 12.95 -3.02 4.19
CA VAL A 141 11.61 -3.63 4.18
C VAL A 141 11.46 -4.72 3.11
N ARG A 142 12.15 -4.58 1.98
CA ARG A 142 12.18 -5.56 0.89
C ARG A 142 13.33 -6.54 1.08
N GLU A 143 14.54 -6.02 1.22
CA GLU A 143 15.76 -6.84 1.25
C GLU A 143 15.77 -7.83 2.41
N ASN A 144 15.20 -7.48 3.56
CA ASN A 144 15.10 -8.39 4.70
C ASN A 144 14.15 -9.56 4.44
N GLU A 145 13.08 -9.36 3.67
CA GLU A 145 12.11 -10.42 3.36
C GLU A 145 12.61 -11.31 2.22
N VAL A 146 13.24 -10.72 1.20
CA VAL A 146 13.90 -11.47 0.12
C VAL A 146 14.99 -12.37 0.68
N LYS A 147 15.84 -11.87 1.61
CA LYS A 147 16.86 -12.68 2.28
C LYS A 147 16.31 -13.86 3.08
N LYS A 148 15.08 -13.74 3.60
CA LYS A 148 14.39 -14.83 4.31
C LYS A 148 13.67 -15.80 3.38
N GLY A 149 13.61 -15.54 2.07
CA GLY A 149 12.77 -16.29 1.13
C GLY A 149 11.27 -15.95 1.22
N ASN A 150 10.91 -14.85 1.88
CA ASN A 150 9.52 -14.45 2.14
C ASN A 150 8.99 -13.40 1.15
N GLU A 151 9.43 -13.43 -0.11
CA GLU A 151 9.03 -12.44 -1.12
C GLU A 151 7.50 -12.40 -1.32
N VAL A 152 6.83 -13.56 -1.25
CA VAL A 152 5.37 -13.64 -1.37
C VAL A 152 4.69 -12.80 -0.28
N ASN A 153 5.12 -12.94 0.98
CA ASN A 153 4.59 -12.17 2.10
C ASN A 153 4.86 -10.67 1.95
N TYR A 154 6.06 -10.31 1.50
CA TYR A 154 6.40 -8.93 1.17
C TYR A 154 5.43 -8.33 0.15
N ARG A 155 5.20 -9.03 -0.97
CA ARG A 155 4.30 -8.58 -2.02
C ARG A 155 2.87 -8.42 -1.48
N SER A 156 2.37 -9.40 -0.71
CA SER A 156 1.05 -9.32 -0.07
C SER A 156 0.91 -8.14 0.89
N GLU A 157 1.92 -7.87 1.73
CA GLU A 157 1.86 -6.75 2.68
C GLU A 157 1.93 -5.37 1.99
N ILE A 158 2.62 -5.26 0.85
CA ILE A 158 2.66 -4.02 0.06
C ILE A 158 1.35 -3.83 -0.72
N THR A 159 0.82 -4.87 -1.37
CA THR A 159 -0.44 -4.75 -2.12
C THR A 159 -1.64 -4.53 -1.22
N ARG A 160 -1.62 -5.06 0.02
CA ARG A 160 -2.63 -4.72 1.04
C ARG A 160 -2.64 -3.23 1.40
N ARG A 161 -1.48 -2.58 1.39
CA ARG A 161 -1.33 -1.13 1.69
C ARG A 161 -1.64 -0.24 0.50
N PHE A 162 -1.32 -0.69 -0.70
CA PHE A 162 -1.53 0.03 -1.94
C PHE A 162 -2.33 -0.86 -2.91
N PRO A 163 -3.67 -0.96 -2.74
CA PRO A 163 -4.50 -1.95 -3.42
C PRO A 163 -4.57 -1.77 -4.95
N ASN A 164 -4.32 -0.56 -5.45
CA ASN A 164 -4.38 -0.24 -6.87
C ASN A 164 -3.06 -0.44 -7.62
N LEU A 165 -2.03 -1.02 -6.97
CA LEU A 165 -0.76 -1.32 -7.60
C LEU A 165 -0.91 -2.35 -8.73
N LYS A 166 -0.27 -2.05 -9.86
CA LYS A 166 -0.11 -2.91 -11.03
C LYS A 166 1.32 -3.40 -11.16
N LEU A 167 2.29 -2.60 -10.74
CA LEU A 167 3.72 -2.91 -10.80
C LEU A 167 4.36 -2.66 -9.43
N LEU A 168 5.05 -3.68 -8.91
CA LEU A 168 5.86 -3.59 -7.70
C LEU A 168 7.27 -4.03 -8.03
N ASP A 169 8.26 -3.17 -7.80
CA ASP A 169 9.68 -3.46 -8.08
C ASP A 169 9.93 -3.93 -9.53
N MET A 170 9.26 -3.29 -10.50
CA MET A 170 9.30 -3.67 -11.92
C MET A 170 8.66 -5.02 -12.26
N VAL A 171 8.00 -5.66 -11.31
CA VAL A 171 7.29 -6.94 -11.52
C VAL A 171 5.78 -6.71 -11.48
N PRO A 172 5.01 -7.24 -12.46
CA PRO A 172 3.56 -7.17 -12.42
C PRO A 172 2.99 -7.79 -11.15
N VAL A 173 2.07 -7.07 -10.52
CA VAL A 173 1.24 -7.58 -9.42
C VAL A 173 0.02 -8.24 -10.05
N THR A 174 -0.16 -9.55 -9.83
CA THR A 174 -1.45 -10.20 -10.08
C THR A 174 -2.45 -9.61 -9.12
N GLN A 175 -3.35 -8.75 -9.62
CA GLN A 175 -4.45 -8.23 -8.83
C GLN A 175 -5.22 -9.41 -8.25
N ALA A 176 -5.48 -9.40 -6.94
CA ALA A 176 -6.41 -10.34 -6.36
C ALA A 176 -7.70 -10.24 -7.16
N ILE A 177 -8.20 -11.39 -7.64
CA ILE A 177 -9.41 -11.45 -8.47
C ILE A 177 -10.52 -10.75 -7.68
N GLU A 178 -10.89 -9.55 -8.13
CA GLU A 178 -12.04 -8.84 -7.60
C GLU A 178 -13.24 -9.59 -8.17
N PHE A 179 -13.78 -10.51 -7.37
CA PHE A 179 -15.06 -11.11 -7.71
C PHE A 179 -16.08 -9.98 -7.60
N ASP A 180 -16.58 -9.53 -8.75
CA ASP A 180 -17.69 -8.61 -8.86
C ASP A 180 -18.94 -9.31 -8.32
N ILE A 181 -19.05 -9.38 -7.00
CA ILE A 181 -20.27 -9.78 -6.30
C ILE A 181 -21.19 -8.59 -6.49
N LYS A 182 -22.01 -8.63 -7.55
CA LYS A 182 -23.09 -7.67 -7.75
C LYS A 182 -23.83 -7.48 -6.42
N ASP A 183 -24.01 -6.22 -6.01
CA ASP A 183 -24.60 -5.74 -4.73
C ASP A 183 -25.97 -6.34 -4.33
N SER A 184 -26.53 -7.25 -5.13
CA SER A 184 -27.66 -8.11 -4.82
C SER A 184 -27.48 -9.02 -3.59
N ALA A 185 -26.33 -9.02 -2.93
CA ALA A 185 -26.02 -9.86 -1.78
C ALA A 185 -25.54 -9.07 -0.54
N ILE A 186 -26.01 -7.84 -0.33
CA ILE A 186 -25.78 -7.11 0.93
C ILE A 186 -27.12 -7.01 1.66
N ASP A 187 -27.24 -7.69 2.80
CA ASP A 187 -28.40 -7.48 3.67
C ASP A 187 -28.29 -6.12 4.39
N ASN A 188 -29.38 -5.65 5.03
CA ASN A 188 -29.41 -4.37 5.75
C ASN A 188 -28.40 -4.27 6.91
N SER A 189 -27.58 -5.31 7.16
CA SER A 189 -26.53 -5.35 8.18
C SER A 189 -25.11 -5.19 7.62
N GLY A 190 -24.95 -5.04 6.29
CA GLY A 190 -23.64 -4.85 5.66
C GLY A 190 -22.81 -6.14 5.56
N LYS A 191 -23.44 -7.31 5.75
CA LYS A 191 -22.80 -8.62 5.59
C LYS A 191 -23.13 -9.20 4.21
N VAL A 192 -22.15 -9.90 3.64
CA VAL A 192 -22.33 -10.67 2.40
C VAL A 192 -23.39 -11.74 2.69
N ALA A 193 -24.57 -11.58 2.10
CA ALA A 193 -25.63 -12.57 2.11
C ALA A 193 -25.18 -13.76 1.27
N LEU A 194 -25.31 -14.97 1.82
CA LEU A 194 -25.13 -16.18 1.05
C LEU A 194 -26.14 -16.16 -0.11
N LEU A 195 -25.68 -16.55 -1.30
CA LEU A 195 -26.52 -16.59 -2.52
C LEU A 195 -27.79 -17.42 -2.32
N GLU A 196 -27.75 -18.38 -1.40
CA GLU A 196 -28.88 -19.22 -1.04
C GLU A 196 -29.15 -19.16 0.47
N ARG A 197 -30.44 -19.18 0.82
CA ARG A 197 -30.89 -19.21 2.22
C ARG A 197 -30.48 -20.55 2.83
N ILE A 198 -29.92 -20.50 4.05
CA ILE A 198 -29.65 -21.72 4.81
C ILE A 198 -30.98 -22.45 5.06
N CYS A 199 -31.12 -23.62 4.47
CA CYS A 199 -32.25 -24.52 4.71
C CYS A 199 -31.86 -25.54 5.77
N SER A 200 -32.78 -25.83 6.71
CA SER A 200 -32.56 -26.82 7.77
C SER A 200 -32.56 -28.27 7.27
N SER A 201 -33.12 -28.51 6.08
CA SER A 201 -33.16 -29.81 5.43
C SER A 201 -33.27 -29.64 3.92
N PHE A 202 -32.82 -30.65 3.18
CA PHE A 202 -32.95 -30.73 1.73
C PHE A 202 -33.33 -32.16 1.35
N PHE A 203 -34.34 -32.27 0.49
CA PHE A 203 -34.77 -33.54 -0.12
C PHE A 203 -35.06 -33.25 -1.59
N ASP A 204 -34.58 -34.13 -2.46
CA ASP A 204 -34.78 -34.07 -3.91
C ASP A 204 -36.22 -34.40 -4.34
N SER A 205 -36.92 -35.22 -3.54
CA SER A 205 -38.34 -35.56 -3.77
C SER A 205 -39.09 -35.84 -2.46
N ASP A 206 -40.42 -35.78 -2.51
CA ASP A 206 -41.28 -36.16 -1.38
C ASP A 206 -41.15 -37.66 -1.05
N LEU A 207 -40.86 -38.50 -2.04
CA LEU A 207 -40.61 -39.94 -1.83
C LEU A 207 -39.34 -40.15 -1.00
N THR A 208 -38.25 -39.47 -1.35
CA THR A 208 -36.98 -39.53 -0.61
C THR A 208 -37.19 -39.02 0.82
N ARG A 209 -37.89 -37.89 0.97
CA ARG A 209 -38.22 -37.33 2.29
C ARG A 209 -38.95 -38.35 3.15
N ASN A 210 -40.05 -38.92 2.66
CA ASN A 210 -40.86 -39.85 3.43
C ASN A 210 -40.10 -41.13 3.78
N THR A 211 -39.28 -41.62 2.85
CA THR A 211 -38.46 -42.84 3.05
C THR A 211 -37.38 -42.60 4.10
N VAL A 212 -36.62 -41.50 3.99
CA VAL A 212 -35.54 -41.15 4.93
C VAL A 212 -36.10 -40.85 6.31
N MET A 213 -37.19 -40.09 6.40
CA MET A 213 -37.79 -39.76 7.70
C MET A 213 -38.36 -41.00 8.40
N SER A 214 -39.05 -41.89 7.68
CA SER A 214 -39.53 -43.15 8.24
C SER A 214 -38.39 -44.09 8.66
N PHE A 215 -37.27 -44.07 7.93
CA PHE A 215 -36.07 -44.80 8.33
C PHE A 215 -35.47 -44.23 9.61
N LEU A 216 -35.26 -42.91 9.70
CA LEU A 216 -34.66 -42.25 10.87
C LEU A 216 -35.50 -42.45 12.13
N GLU A 217 -36.84 -42.34 12.04
CA GLU A 217 -37.75 -42.62 13.14
C GLU A 217 -37.61 -44.03 13.70
N LYS A 218 -37.29 -45.01 12.85
CA LYS A 218 -37.04 -46.39 13.31
C LYS A 218 -35.61 -46.53 13.81
N TYR A 219 -34.65 -46.02 13.06
CA TYR A 219 -33.22 -46.21 13.30
C TYR A 219 -32.75 -45.62 14.64
N VAL A 220 -33.21 -44.42 15.00
CA VAL A 220 -32.80 -43.73 16.25
C VAL A 220 -33.25 -44.48 17.50
N PHE A 221 -34.35 -45.24 17.43
CA PHE A 221 -34.93 -45.95 18.59
C PHE A 221 -34.60 -47.45 18.61
N ILE A 222 -33.85 -47.96 17.62
CA ILE A 222 -33.43 -49.36 17.58
C ILE A 222 -32.19 -49.57 18.47
N SER A 223 -32.18 -50.67 19.23
CA SER A 223 -31.04 -51.04 20.08
C SER A 223 -29.81 -51.40 19.23
N PHE A 224 -28.61 -51.06 19.70
CA PHE A 224 -27.33 -51.34 19.02
C PHE A 224 -27.21 -52.82 18.60
N LYS A 225 -27.66 -53.75 19.44
CA LYS A 225 -27.63 -55.20 19.18
C LYS A 225 -28.44 -55.61 17.94
N THR A 226 -29.54 -54.92 17.67
CA THR A 226 -30.37 -55.15 16.49
C THR A 226 -29.72 -54.56 15.23
N ILE A 227 -29.00 -53.44 15.36
CA ILE A 227 -28.29 -52.78 14.25
C ILE A 227 -27.17 -53.69 13.71
N CYS A 228 -26.45 -54.38 14.59
CA CYS A 228 -25.39 -55.33 14.22
C CYS A 228 -25.86 -56.50 13.34
N ASN A 229 -27.16 -56.78 13.29
CA ASN A 229 -27.71 -57.85 12.45
C ASN A 229 -27.87 -57.42 10.98
N PHE A 230 -27.85 -56.12 10.70
CA PHE A 230 -28.10 -55.57 9.36
C PHE A 230 -26.88 -54.90 8.74
N LEU A 231 -25.87 -54.56 9.53
CA LEU A 231 -24.74 -53.74 9.10
C LEU A 231 -23.41 -54.34 9.55
N ASP A 232 -22.42 -54.32 8.65
CA ASP A 232 -21.03 -54.63 9.00
C ASP A 232 -20.39 -53.41 9.66
N ILE A 233 -20.15 -53.53 10.96
CA ILE A 233 -19.67 -52.43 11.82
C ILE A 233 -18.22 -52.05 11.47
N SER A 234 -17.46 -52.91 10.79
CA SER A 234 -16.06 -52.66 10.43
C SER A 234 -15.88 -51.50 9.42
N LEU A 235 -16.96 -51.06 8.78
CA LEU A 235 -16.98 -49.96 7.80
C LEU A 235 -17.39 -48.60 8.40
N TYR A 236 -17.70 -48.52 9.69
CA TYR A 236 -18.18 -47.29 10.33
C TYR A 236 -17.06 -46.55 11.06
N MET A 237 -16.94 -45.25 10.81
CA MET A 237 -15.95 -44.37 11.44
C MET A 237 -16.65 -43.24 12.21
N ILE A 238 -16.24 -43.00 13.46
CA ILE A 238 -16.67 -41.85 14.25
C ILE A 238 -15.59 -40.78 14.14
N MET A 239 -15.94 -39.61 13.62
CA MET A 239 -15.10 -38.42 13.70
C MET A 239 -15.60 -37.52 14.83
N ILE A 240 -14.69 -37.10 15.69
CA ILE A 240 -14.94 -36.07 16.71
C ILE A 240 -14.14 -34.85 16.30
N ASP A 241 -14.83 -33.76 15.94
CA ASP A 241 -14.19 -32.47 15.73
C ASP A 241 -13.83 -31.86 17.09
N GLN A 242 -12.52 -31.73 17.37
CA GLN A 242 -12.05 -30.89 18.46
C GLN A 242 -12.11 -29.43 18.01
N ILE A 243 -13.24 -28.78 18.27
CA ILE A 243 -13.32 -27.32 18.17
C ILE A 243 -12.51 -26.74 19.33
N LEU A 244 -11.29 -26.28 19.01
CA LEU A 244 -10.46 -25.45 19.90
C LEU A 244 -11.25 -24.19 20.29
N PHE A 245 -11.64 -24.09 21.56
CA PHE A 245 -11.92 -22.80 22.18
C PHE A 245 -10.58 -22.09 22.42
N GLN A 246 -10.27 -21.10 21.58
CA GLN A 246 -9.37 -19.99 21.92
C GLN A 246 -10.19 -18.84 22.50
#